data_AF-A0A328RKN1-F1
#
_entry.id   AF-A0A328RKN1-F1
#
_cell.length_a   1.000
_cell.length_b   1.000
_cell.length_c   1.000
_cell.angle_alpha   90.00
_cell.angle_beta   90.00
_cell.angle_gamma   90.00
#
_symmetry.space_group_name_H-M   'P 1'
#
loop_
_entity.id
_entity.type
_entity.pdbx_description
1 polymer ?
#
loop_
_entity_poly.entity_id
_entity_poly.type
_entity_poly.pdbx_seq_one_letter_code
_entity_poly.pdbx_strand_id
1 'polypeptide(L)'
;VETSFNTFFEITGQKPIKKIAKKAISNFKLREGNIVGVMVTLRKKKMYDFLSKFINISLPRIRDFRGISSKSFDSRGNYNIGLKEDLVFPEVVYDNLDKSRGLNISIVTTANNDKDAYKLMDLMGFPFRKN
;
A
#
# COMPACT_ATOMS: atom_id res chain seq x y z
N VAL A 1 -6.80 9.59 12.26
CA VAL A 1 -5.35 9.26 12.32
C VAL A 1 -5.10 8.06 13.22
N GLU A 2 -5.63 8.06 14.46
CA GLU A 2 -5.42 6.95 15.39
C GLU A 2 -5.97 5.62 14.86
N THR A 3 -7.19 5.60 14.31
CA THR A 3 -7.74 4.41 13.65
C THR A 3 -6.82 3.89 12.54
N SER A 4 -6.37 4.77 11.64
CA SER A 4 -5.45 4.39 10.56
C SER A 4 -4.09 3.89 11.07
N PHE A 5 -3.64 4.39 12.23
CA PHE A 5 -2.42 3.92 12.87
C PHE A 5 -2.59 2.47 13.34
N ASN A 6 -3.70 2.15 13.99
CA ASN A 6 -4.01 0.79 14.44
C ASN A 6 -4.22 -0.15 13.25
N THR A 7 -4.96 0.27 12.22
CA THR A 7 -5.16 -0.51 11.00
C THR A 7 -3.83 -0.88 10.33
N PHE A 8 -2.90 0.07 10.19
CA PHE A 8 -1.57 -0.23 9.62
C PHE A 8 -0.76 -1.16 10.51
N PHE A 9 -0.90 -1.05 11.83
CA PHE A 9 -0.26 -1.96 12.77
C PHE A 9 -0.80 -3.38 12.66
N GLU A 10 -2.13 -3.54 12.59
CA GLU A 10 -2.83 -4.82 12.42
C GLU A 10 -2.43 -5.51 11.11
N ILE A 11 -2.41 -4.77 10.00
CA ILE A 11 -2.05 -5.32 8.68
C ILE A 11 -0.58 -5.71 8.59
N THR A 12 0.33 -4.92 9.19
CA THR A 12 1.77 -5.07 8.93
C THR A 12 2.58 -5.67 10.08
N GLY A 13 1.98 -5.78 11.28
CA GLY A 13 2.68 -6.23 12.49
C GLY A 13 3.89 -5.35 12.86
N GLN A 14 3.91 -4.10 12.42
CA GLN A 14 4.97 -3.13 12.71
C GLN A 14 4.37 -1.79 13.09
N LYS A 15 4.90 -1.19 14.17
CA LYS A 15 4.47 0.13 14.64
C LYS A 15 4.65 1.17 13.52
N PRO A 16 3.56 1.78 13.02
CA PRO A 16 3.66 2.78 11.96
C PRO A 16 4.22 4.11 12.49
N ILE A 17 4.52 5.02 11.58
CA ILE A 17 5.00 6.36 11.89
C ILE A 17 3.94 7.37 11.46
N LYS A 18 3.58 8.28 12.38
CA LYS A 18 2.72 9.44 12.09
C LYS A 18 3.54 10.46 11.29
N LYS A 19 3.07 10.85 10.12
CA LYS A 19 3.72 11.84 9.25
C LYS A 19 3.17 13.22 9.53
N ILE A 20 4.06 14.15 9.85
CA ILE A 20 3.73 15.56 10.06
C ILE A 20 3.87 16.38 8.77
N ALA A 21 3.06 17.42 8.64
CA ALA A 21 3.21 18.44 7.61
C ALA A 21 4.48 19.24 7.84
N LYS A 22 5.32 19.34 6.81
CA LYS A 22 6.54 20.16 6.80
C LYS A 22 6.31 21.60 6.32
N LYS A 23 5.14 21.88 5.75
CA LYS A 23 4.80 23.17 5.16
C LYS A 23 3.36 23.51 5.52
N ALA A 24 3.12 24.77 5.83
CA ALA A 24 1.77 25.31 5.97
C ALA A 24 1.19 25.62 4.58
N ILE A 25 -0.04 25.21 4.33
CA ILE A 25 -0.75 25.47 3.06
C ILE A 25 -2.19 25.86 3.40
N SER A 26 -2.50 27.16 3.22
CA SER A 26 -3.78 27.75 3.64
C SER A 26 -5.00 27.11 2.96
N ASN A 27 -4.91 26.77 1.67
CA ASN A 27 -6.02 26.17 0.91
C ASN A 27 -6.45 24.80 1.48
N PHE A 28 -5.53 24.06 2.09
CA PHE A 28 -5.82 22.78 2.76
C PHE A 28 -6.05 22.94 4.27
N LYS A 29 -6.09 24.18 4.77
CA LYS A 29 -6.14 24.52 6.20
C LYS A 29 -5.04 23.81 7.00
N LEU A 30 -3.89 23.58 6.35
CA LEU A 30 -2.79 22.80 6.90
C LEU A 30 -1.75 23.72 7.55
N ARG A 31 -1.38 23.43 8.80
CA ARG A 31 -0.27 24.08 9.51
C ARG A 31 0.90 23.12 9.66
N GLU A 32 2.10 23.68 9.80
CA GLU A 32 3.28 22.90 10.11
C GLU A 32 3.11 22.12 11.43
N GLY A 33 3.59 20.88 11.46
CA GLY A 33 3.45 20.00 12.63
C GLY A 33 2.12 19.25 12.70
N ASN A 34 1.10 19.60 11.91
CA ASN A 34 -0.13 18.80 11.85
C ASN A 34 0.14 17.38 11.34
N ILE A 35 -0.49 16.38 11.95
CA ILE A 35 -0.38 14.99 11.48
C ILE A 35 -1.28 14.82 10.24
N VAL A 36 -0.67 14.47 9.12
CA VAL A 36 -1.33 14.35 7.81
C VAL A 36 -1.50 12.92 7.33
N GLY A 37 -0.80 11.97 7.94
CA GLY A 37 -0.88 10.58 7.49
C GLY A 37 -0.13 9.61 8.38
N VAL A 38 -0.18 8.35 7.95
CA VAL A 38 0.50 7.22 8.59
C VAL A 38 1.30 6.49 7.51
N MET A 39 2.50 6.04 7.86
CA MET A 39 3.39 5.33 6.95
C MET A 39 4.10 4.20 7.69
N VAL A 40 4.33 3.10 6.98
CA VAL A 40 5.19 2.01 7.44
C VAL A 40 6.14 1.63 6.30
N THR A 41 7.36 1.23 6.66
CA THR A 41 8.33 0.68 5.71
C THR A 41 8.70 -0.71 6.16
N LEU A 42 8.43 -1.69 5.30
CA LEU A 42 8.73 -3.09 5.57
C LEU A 42 10.00 -3.48 4.83
N ARG A 43 10.86 -4.27 5.50
CA ARG A 43 12.10 -4.81 4.92
C ARG A 43 12.29 -6.26 5.38
N LYS A 44 13.13 -7.01 4.66
CA LYS A 44 13.50 -8.39 4.99
C LYS A 44 12.25 -9.29 5.15
N LYS A 45 12.22 -10.15 6.16
CA LYS A 45 11.14 -11.12 6.40
C LYS A 45 9.74 -10.48 6.41
N LYS A 46 9.53 -9.40 7.17
CA LYS A 46 8.22 -8.73 7.26
C LYS A 46 7.70 -8.23 5.91
N MET A 47 8.60 -7.80 5.03
CA MET A 47 8.24 -7.38 3.67
C MET A 47 7.72 -8.55 2.85
N TYR A 48 8.44 -9.67 2.83
CA TYR A 48 8.04 -10.85 2.07
C TYR A 48 6.77 -11.50 2.63
N ASP A 49 6.61 -11.54 3.96
CA ASP A 49 5.39 -12.04 4.60
C ASP A 49 4.17 -11.19 4.20
N PHE A 50 4.28 -9.85 4.29
CA PHE A 50 3.24 -8.93 3.84
C PHE A 50 2.94 -9.11 2.37
N LEU A 51 3.97 -9.21 1.51
CA LEU A 51 3.80 -9.31 0.08
C LEU A 51 3.10 -10.61 -0.34
N SER A 52 3.49 -11.74 0.26
CA SER A 52 2.86 -13.03 0.04
C SER A 52 1.38 -12.98 0.43
N LYS A 53 1.06 -12.41 1.60
CA LYS A 53 -0.33 -12.22 2.04
C LYS A 53 -1.11 -11.28 1.12
N PHE A 54 -0.49 -10.18 0.72
CA PHE A 54 -1.11 -9.18 -0.15
C PHE A 54 -1.48 -9.78 -1.50
N ILE A 55 -0.57 -10.52 -2.12
CA ILE A 55 -0.77 -11.18 -3.42
C ILE A 55 -1.82 -12.28 -3.34
N ASN A 56 -1.69 -13.18 -2.36
CA ASN A 56 -2.47 -14.41 -2.32
C ASN A 56 -3.84 -14.26 -1.63
N ILE A 57 -4.00 -13.25 -0.77
CA ILE A 57 -5.21 -13.10 0.06
C ILE A 57 -5.88 -11.75 -0.18
N SER A 58 -5.14 -10.63 -0.08
CA SER A 58 -5.77 -9.30 -0.12
C SER A 58 -6.21 -8.88 -1.53
N LEU A 59 -5.38 -9.10 -2.56
CA LEU A 59 -5.71 -8.73 -3.94
C LEU A 59 -6.96 -9.46 -4.47
N PRO A 60 -7.13 -10.79 -4.29
CA PRO A 60 -8.34 -11.49 -4.70
C PRO A 60 -9.62 -11.04 -4.00
N ARG A 61 -9.51 -10.43 -2.81
CA ARG A 61 -10.64 -9.86 -2.05
C ARG A 61 -11.12 -8.52 -2.57
N ILE A 62 -10.40 -7.89 -3.51
CA ILE A 62 -10.86 -6.67 -4.16
C ILE A 62 -12.13 -6.98 -4.97
N ARG A 63 -13.19 -6.20 -4.77
CA ARG A 63 -14.43 -6.35 -5.56
C ARG A 63 -14.13 -6.14 -7.05
N ASP A 64 -14.65 -7.04 -7.89
CA ASP A 64 -14.43 -7.05 -9.34
C ASP A 64 -12.94 -7.09 -9.73
N PHE A 65 -12.11 -7.83 -8.99
CA PHE A 65 -10.69 -7.94 -9.27
C PHE A 65 -10.42 -8.59 -10.64
N ARG A 66 -9.75 -7.85 -11.53
CA ARG A 66 -9.34 -8.32 -12.88
C ARG A 66 -7.81 -8.38 -13.04
N GLY A 67 -7.09 -8.40 -11.93
CA GLY A 67 -5.65 -8.20 -11.90
C GLY A 67 -5.24 -6.74 -11.77
N ILE A 68 -3.97 -6.54 -11.44
CA ILE A 68 -3.35 -5.23 -11.28
C ILE A 68 -2.83 -4.70 -12.62
N SER A 69 -2.77 -3.38 -12.76
CA SER A 69 -2.30 -2.71 -13.98
C SER A 69 -0.81 -2.93 -14.19
N SER A 70 -0.37 -3.30 -15.39
CA SER A 70 1.05 -3.31 -15.78
C SER A 70 1.60 -1.92 -16.11
N LYS A 71 0.77 -0.87 -16.07
CA LYS A 71 1.15 0.51 -16.42
C LYS A 71 1.56 1.37 -15.21
N SER A 72 1.55 0.82 -14.00
CA SER A 72 1.78 1.58 -12.76
C SER A 72 3.25 1.61 -12.31
N PHE A 73 4.17 1.31 -13.22
CA PHE A 73 5.60 1.47 -12.99
C PHE A 73 6.05 2.92 -13.23
N ASP A 74 7.15 3.33 -12.61
CA ASP A 74 7.68 4.70 -12.66
C ASP A 74 8.87 4.90 -13.62
N SER A 75 9.06 3.99 -14.59
CA SER A 75 10.21 3.95 -15.51
C SER A 75 11.56 3.66 -14.85
N ARG A 76 11.61 3.50 -13.53
CA ARG A 76 12.81 3.14 -12.76
C ARG A 76 12.64 1.82 -12.03
N GLY A 77 11.69 0.99 -12.46
CA GLY A 77 11.47 -0.33 -11.88
C GLY A 77 10.77 -0.34 -10.53
N ASN A 78 10.18 0.77 -10.07
CA ASN A 78 9.31 0.77 -8.89
C ASN A 78 7.86 0.68 -9.32
N TYR A 79 7.06 -0.02 -8.51
CA TYR A 79 5.63 -0.21 -8.77
C TYR A 79 4.79 0.41 -7.68
N ASN A 80 3.77 1.17 -8.06
CA ASN A 80 2.87 1.82 -7.11
C ASN A 80 1.43 1.36 -7.35
N ILE A 81 0.76 0.89 -6.29
CA ILE A 81 -0.65 0.50 -6.34
C ILE A 81 -1.45 1.26 -5.29
N GLY A 82 -2.55 1.86 -5.74
CA GLY A 82 -3.55 2.47 -4.88
C GLY A 82 -4.71 1.50 -4.65
N LEU A 83 -5.09 1.31 -3.39
CA LEU A 83 -6.30 0.61 -2.98
C LEU A 83 -7.32 1.64 -2.53
N LYS A 84 -8.57 1.46 -2.98
CA LYS A 84 -9.68 2.35 -2.60
C LYS A 84 -10.13 2.11 -1.16
N GLU A 85 -9.97 0.88 -0.67
CA GLU A 85 -10.51 0.41 0.60
C GLU A 85 -9.50 -0.50 1.29
N ASP A 86 -9.34 -0.33 2.60
CA ASP A 86 -8.49 -1.13 3.48
C ASP A 86 -9.16 -2.44 3.96
N LEU A 87 -10.47 -2.59 3.76
CA LEU A 87 -11.25 -3.80 4.08
C LEU A 87 -10.85 -5.05 3.27
N VAL A 88 -10.00 -4.88 2.25
CA VAL A 88 -9.44 -5.99 1.49
C VAL A 88 -8.48 -6.84 2.34
N PHE A 89 -7.94 -6.28 3.42
CA PHE A 89 -7.10 -6.99 4.37
C PHE A 89 -7.95 -7.71 5.42
N PRO A 90 -7.76 -9.03 5.63
CA PRO A 90 -8.53 -9.80 6.61
C PRO A 90 -8.35 -9.34 8.07
N GLU A 91 -7.24 -8.69 8.40
CA GLU A 91 -6.97 -8.17 9.74
C GLU A 91 -7.88 -7.00 10.12
N VAL A 92 -8.48 -6.34 9.14
CA VAL A 92 -9.29 -5.13 9.34
C VAL A 92 -10.72 -5.53 9.69
N VAL A 93 -11.12 -5.29 10.95
CA VAL A 93 -12.46 -5.60 11.46
C VAL A 93 -13.43 -4.44 11.21
N TYR A 94 -14.59 -4.75 10.63
CA TYR A 94 -15.61 -3.77 10.21
C TYR A 94 -16.22 -2.99 11.39
N ASP A 95 -16.39 -3.62 12.55
CA ASP A 95 -17.09 -3.04 13.71
C ASP A 95 -16.40 -1.80 14.32
N ASN A 96 -15.15 -1.50 13.93
CA ASN A 96 -14.37 -0.37 14.44
C ASN A 96 -14.14 0.75 13.40
N LEU A 97 -14.80 0.73 12.24
CA LEU A 97 -14.54 1.68 11.15
C LEU A 97 -15.73 2.60 10.84
N ASP A 98 -15.63 3.87 11.27
CA ASP A 98 -16.55 4.96 10.87
C ASP A 98 -16.67 5.14 9.34
N LYS A 99 -15.57 4.93 8.60
CA LYS A 99 -15.48 5.04 7.12
C LYS A 99 -14.31 4.20 6.58
N SER A 100 -14.52 3.53 5.44
CA SER A 100 -13.47 2.87 4.64
C SER A 100 -12.42 3.88 4.17
N ARG A 101 -11.14 3.50 4.17
CA ARG A 101 -10.04 4.39 3.79
C ARG A 101 -9.21 3.78 2.67
N GLY A 102 -8.80 4.62 1.74
CA GLY A 102 -7.82 4.24 0.73
C GLY A 102 -6.40 4.22 1.29
N LEU A 103 -5.53 3.44 0.66
CA LEU A 103 -4.10 3.40 0.95
C LEU A 103 -3.28 3.17 -0.31
N ASN A 104 -2.01 3.56 -0.26
CA ASN A 104 -1.05 3.33 -1.34
C ASN A 104 0.07 2.42 -0.88
N ILE A 105 0.44 1.46 -1.73
CA ILE A 105 1.58 0.56 -1.53
C ILE A 105 2.59 0.86 -2.62
N SER A 106 3.83 1.13 -2.22
CA SER A 106 4.96 1.33 -3.12
C SER A 106 5.94 0.17 -2.95
N ILE A 107 6.24 -0.49 -4.06
CA ILE A 107 7.17 -1.61 -4.13
C ILE A 107 8.41 -1.10 -4.84
N VAL A 108 9.48 -0.96 -4.07
CA VAL A 108 10.77 -0.49 -4.55
C VAL A 108 11.64 -1.69 -4.85
N THR A 109 12.17 -1.76 -6.07
CA THR A 109 13.05 -2.85 -6.50
C THR A 109 14.44 -2.33 -6.85
N THR A 110 15.37 -3.23 -7.12
CA THR A 110 16.69 -2.90 -7.65
C THR A 110 16.73 -2.92 -9.19
N ALA A 111 15.61 -3.17 -9.86
CA ALA A 111 15.53 -3.13 -11.31
C ALA A 111 15.72 -1.69 -11.79
N ASN A 112 16.41 -1.53 -12.93
CA ASN A 112 16.68 -0.20 -13.50
C ASN A 112 15.64 0.20 -14.56
N ASN A 113 14.73 -0.70 -14.91
CA ASN A 113 13.69 -0.48 -15.91
C ASN A 113 12.43 -1.29 -15.58
N ASP A 114 11.32 -0.92 -16.21
CA ASP A 114 10.00 -1.49 -15.94
C ASP A 114 9.85 -2.92 -16.46
N LYS A 115 10.60 -3.29 -17.51
CA LYS A 115 10.51 -4.63 -18.10
C LYS A 115 11.06 -5.69 -17.13
N ASP A 116 12.21 -5.40 -16.53
CA ASP A 116 12.85 -6.28 -15.55
C ASP A 116 12.04 -6.33 -14.26
N ALA A 117 11.53 -5.19 -13.80
CA ALA A 117 10.65 -5.11 -12.62
C ALA A 117 9.34 -5.89 -12.84
N TYR A 118 8.72 -5.74 -14.01
CA TYR A 118 7.53 -6.49 -14.40
C TYR A 118 7.81 -8.00 -14.38
N LYS A 119 8.91 -8.45 -14.99
CA LYS A 119 9.29 -9.86 -15.02
C LYS A 119 9.54 -10.42 -13.63
N LEU A 120 10.23 -9.67 -12.76
CA LEU A 120 10.46 -10.03 -11.37
C LEU A 120 9.13 -10.21 -10.64
N MET A 121 8.24 -9.22 -10.72
CA MET A 121 6.95 -9.26 -10.03
C MET A 121 6.05 -10.37 -10.58
N ASP A 122 6.02 -10.59 -11.89
CA ASP A 122 5.29 -11.69 -12.53
C ASP A 122 5.76 -13.05 -11.99
N LEU A 123 7.07 -13.28 -11.90
CA LEU A 123 7.65 -14.49 -11.31
C LEU A 123 7.38 -14.64 -9.81
N MET A 124 7.22 -13.52 -9.09
CA MET A 124 6.82 -13.51 -7.68
C MET A 124 5.31 -13.79 -7.48
N GLY A 125 4.55 -13.95 -8.56
CA GLY A 125 3.13 -14.28 -8.52
C GLY A 125 2.19 -13.08 -8.51
N PHE A 126 2.66 -11.88 -8.86
CA PHE A 126 1.75 -10.74 -8.97
C PHE A 126 0.71 -10.95 -10.09
N PRO A 127 -0.59 -10.81 -9.79
CA PRO A 127 -1.66 -11.06 -10.74
C PRO A 127 -1.85 -9.86 -11.68
N PHE A 128 -0.95 -9.66 -12.64
CA PHE A 128 -1.12 -8.62 -13.65
C PHE A 128 -2.30 -8.94 -14.57
N ARG A 129 -3.07 -7.91 -14.94
CA ARG A 129 -4.13 -8.04 -15.94
C ARG A 129 -3.49 -8.42 -17.29
N LYS A 130 -3.87 -9.58 -17.82
CA LYS A 130 -3.53 -9.97 -19.19
C LYS A 130 -4.35 -9.09 -20.14
N ASN A 131 -3.66 -8.38 -21.03
CA ASN A 131 -4.31 -7.61 -22.11
C ASN A 131 -4.83 -8.57 -23.18
#